data_AF-A0A8H4AQN0-F1
#
_entry.id   AF-A0A8H4AQN0-F1
#
_cell.length_a   1.000
_cell.length_b   1.000
_cell.length_c   1.000
_cell.angle_alpha   90.00
_cell.angle_beta   90.00
_cell.angle_gamma   90.00
#
_symmetry.space_group_name_H-M   'P 1'
#
loop_
_entity.id
_entity.type
_entity.pdbx_description
1 polymer ?
#
loop_
_entity_poly.entity_id
_entity_poly.type
_entity_poly.pdbx_seq_one_letter_code
_entity_poly.pdbx_strand_id
1 'polypeptide(L)'
;MFSSYRGFIIRQRFYLSLGVSPSIRGFTFHQGFHLSSFTGFSFRLSPFTKIVSSNKYNLKNYTTSSTNSTSSISNNSDNSISSEKHQTSNPSKFMFLNPHLNYKHFISNSSKISENIKNRNVKDANIELVNSLYTTFCNLTTQINSKRNKRNETTKLIKQTKLEELREKLVEQARILKEEIQKAELELEKVEKEMIQEGLKIPNDTHHEVIVGGEELAKVVKIVGVPLDSTQKGGNIIKDHMTIARELDLIDLESASNVTGTSWYYLRNAGALLELALIQYAIYKVISKGYIPIITPDVVKTEYSDGCGFQPRDGEVSQNYFVITSPIGSVGTGNNQEISFTLTGTAEIPLAGIYSNKVIPSSKLPIRMVGFGRAFRAEAGSRGQDTKGLYRVHQFSKVEMFCLTSPEESEEMLKEIVNIQEEIVKDLGLCFRILDMPTYELGASAYRKYDMEAWMPGRGKWGEVIIILILL
;
A
#
# COMPACT_ATOMS: atom_id res chain seq x y z
N MET A 1 25.57 -1.11 52.19
CA MET A 1 26.93 -1.23 51.62
C MET A 1 26.75 -1.89 50.25
N PHE A 2 27.13 -1.29 49.11
CA PHE A 2 28.52 -1.21 48.57
C PHE A 2 29.21 -2.59 48.59
N SER A 3 29.91 -3.13 47.57
CA SER A 3 30.34 -2.69 46.23
C SER A 3 31.03 -3.92 45.55
N SER A 4 31.25 -4.12 44.23
CA SER A 4 30.80 -3.57 42.93
C SER A 4 31.56 -4.34 41.81
N TYR A 5 31.36 -4.00 40.51
CA TYR A 5 32.23 -4.36 39.34
C TYR A 5 32.23 -5.83 38.85
N ARG A 6 32.40 -6.20 37.57
CA ARG A 6 32.51 -5.55 36.21
C ARG A 6 31.79 -6.51 35.24
N GLY A 7 31.24 -6.14 34.08
CA GLY A 7 31.48 -4.95 33.26
C GLY A 7 32.24 -5.29 31.96
N PHE A 8 31.64 -6.07 31.05
CA PHE A 8 32.15 -6.27 29.68
C PHE A 8 31.15 -5.70 28.66
N ILE A 9 31.53 -4.59 28.02
CA ILE A 9 30.79 -3.97 26.92
C ILE A 9 31.71 -3.97 25.70
N ILE A 10 31.41 -4.79 24.69
CA ILE A 10 32.08 -4.71 23.39
C ILE A 10 31.37 -3.61 22.58
N ARG A 11 31.89 -2.38 22.68
CA ARG A 11 31.55 -1.28 21.76
C ARG A 11 32.52 -1.31 20.57
N GLN A 12 32.16 -1.99 19.48
CA GLN A 12 32.72 -1.64 18.19
C GLN A 12 31.96 -0.44 17.62
N ARG A 13 32.60 0.74 17.65
CA ARG A 13 32.19 1.93 16.92
C ARG A 13 33.04 2.07 15.67
N PHE A 14 32.52 1.67 14.51
CA PHE A 14 33.07 2.11 13.24
C PHE A 14 32.59 3.54 12.96
N TYR A 15 33.45 4.52 13.19
CA TYR A 15 33.27 5.88 12.68
C TYR A 15 33.96 6.00 11.31
N LEU A 16 33.18 6.09 10.23
CA LEU A 16 33.68 6.74 9.02
C LEU A 16 33.65 8.26 9.24
N SER A 17 34.79 8.81 9.66
CA SER A 17 34.99 10.26 9.71
C SER A 17 35.33 10.79 8.33
N LEU A 18 34.33 11.26 7.58
CA LEU A 18 34.56 12.18 6.48
C LEU A 18 34.77 13.58 7.06
N GLY A 19 36.02 13.88 7.42
CA GLY A 19 36.42 15.18 7.92
C GLY A 19 36.28 16.27 6.86
N VAL A 20 35.21 17.06 6.93
CA VAL A 20 35.08 18.30 6.17
C VAL A 20 35.83 19.40 6.92
N SER A 21 37.02 19.76 6.44
CA SER A 21 37.74 20.94 6.91
C SER A 21 37.46 22.14 6.01
N PRO A 22 36.96 23.28 6.54
CA PRO A 22 36.76 24.48 5.75
C PRO A 22 38.04 25.33 5.68
N SER A 23 38.19 26.02 4.54
CA SER A 23 39.23 27.03 4.19
C SER A 23 40.51 26.51 3.52
N ILE A 24 40.69 26.94 2.26
CA ILE A 24 41.82 27.74 1.77
C ILE A 24 41.32 28.49 0.53
N ARG A 25 41.69 29.78 0.41
CA ARG A 25 41.35 30.64 -0.74
C ARG A 25 42.42 30.52 -1.82
N GLY A 26 41.99 30.33 -3.07
CA GLY A 26 42.73 30.68 -4.30
C GLY A 26 43.96 29.84 -4.65
N PHE A 27 44.03 29.37 -5.89
CA PHE A 27 44.71 30.12 -6.95
C PHE A 27 44.34 29.60 -8.35
N THR A 28 44.86 30.25 -9.38
CA THR A 28 44.47 30.18 -10.80
C THR A 28 44.82 28.87 -11.52
N PHE A 29 44.09 28.61 -12.62
CA PHE A 29 44.53 27.71 -13.69
C PHE A 29 45.90 28.14 -14.26
N HIS A 30 46.81 27.19 -14.46
CA HIS A 30 47.84 27.29 -15.49
C HIS A 30 48.19 25.91 -16.07
N GLN A 31 48.75 25.94 -17.29
CA GLN A 31 49.01 24.81 -18.17
C GLN A 31 50.12 23.86 -17.67
N GLY A 32 50.07 22.61 -18.15
CA GLY A 32 51.26 21.96 -18.70
C GLY A 32 51.65 20.59 -18.14
N PHE A 33 51.95 19.67 -19.06
CA PHE A 33 52.67 18.40 -18.88
C PHE A 33 51.97 17.28 -18.07
N HIS A 34 52.16 15.98 -18.35
CA HIS A 34 52.83 15.34 -19.48
C HIS A 34 52.10 14.02 -19.78
N LEU A 35 51.93 13.63 -21.05
CA LEU A 35 51.56 12.24 -21.37
C LEU A 35 52.80 11.35 -21.16
N SER A 36 52.69 10.34 -20.32
CA SER A 36 53.59 9.18 -20.30
C SER A 36 52.76 7.90 -20.26
N SER A 37 52.90 7.10 -21.31
CA SER A 37 52.17 5.85 -21.54
C SER A 37 52.46 4.77 -20.50
N PHE A 38 51.41 4.19 -19.92
CA PHE A 38 51.42 2.80 -19.49
C PHE A 38 50.22 2.07 -20.10
N THR A 39 50.48 1.34 -21.17
CA THR A 39 49.51 0.45 -21.81
C THR A 39 49.46 -0.88 -21.07
N GLY A 40 48.27 -1.33 -20.70
CA GLY A 40 48.05 -2.73 -20.32
C GLY A 40 47.13 -2.98 -19.14
N PHE A 41 45.82 -2.71 -19.29
CA PHE A 41 44.75 -3.55 -18.73
C PHE A 41 43.42 -3.17 -19.38
N SER A 42 42.97 -3.96 -20.36
CA SER A 42 41.68 -3.76 -21.03
C SER A 42 40.54 -4.34 -20.18
N PHE A 43 40.03 -3.58 -19.22
CA PHE A 43 38.71 -3.88 -18.65
C PHE A 43 37.64 -3.68 -19.73
N ARG A 44 37.12 -4.78 -20.28
CA ARG A 44 35.83 -4.77 -21.00
C ARG A 44 34.75 -4.39 -19.98
N LEU A 45 34.32 -3.14 -20.01
CA LEU A 45 33.11 -2.71 -19.31
C LEU A 45 31.93 -3.56 -19.78
N SER A 46 31.23 -4.15 -18.81
CA SER A 46 30.04 -4.97 -19.03
C SER A 46 28.83 -4.10 -19.41
N PRO A 47 27.65 -4.66 -19.73
CA PRO A 47 26.48 -3.88 -20.17
C PRO A 47 25.99 -2.78 -19.19
N PHE A 48 26.46 -2.79 -17.94
CA PHE A 48 26.10 -1.83 -16.88
C PHE A 48 26.15 -0.36 -17.30
N THR A 49 27.11 0.05 -18.14
CA THR A 49 27.27 1.48 -18.48
C THR A 49 26.26 1.98 -19.53
N LYS A 50 25.67 1.09 -20.35
CA LYS A 50 24.77 1.53 -21.43
C LYS A 50 23.43 2.06 -20.90
N ILE A 51 22.83 1.40 -19.90
CA ILE A 51 21.50 1.75 -19.36
C ILE A 51 21.50 3.14 -18.71
N VAL A 52 22.58 3.52 -18.02
CA VAL A 52 22.71 4.85 -17.40
C VAL A 52 22.86 5.96 -18.47
N SER A 53 23.40 5.63 -19.65
CA SER A 53 23.65 6.61 -20.72
C SER A 53 22.48 6.84 -21.69
N SER A 54 21.54 5.89 -21.81
CA SER A 54 20.42 5.99 -22.75
C SER A 54 19.26 6.86 -22.24
N ASN A 55 19.13 7.03 -20.92
CA ASN A 55 18.07 7.84 -20.31
C ASN A 55 18.52 9.30 -20.13
N LYS A 56 18.50 10.08 -21.22
CA LYS A 56 18.57 11.55 -21.16
C LYS A 56 17.27 12.14 -20.59
N TYR A 57 17.10 12.04 -19.27
CA TYR A 57 16.06 12.80 -18.57
C TYR A 57 16.33 14.30 -18.69
N ASN A 58 15.37 15.00 -19.30
CA ASN A 58 15.49 16.42 -19.61
C ASN A 58 15.14 17.24 -18.36
N LEU A 59 16.07 17.34 -17.41
CA LEU A 59 15.95 18.20 -16.22
C LEU A 59 16.02 19.69 -16.59
N LYS A 60 14.91 20.22 -17.11
CA LYS A 60 14.61 21.65 -17.13
C LYS A 60 13.16 21.88 -16.74
N ASN A 61 12.93 22.96 -15.99
CA ASN A 61 11.63 23.50 -15.54
C ASN A 61 11.01 22.83 -14.30
N TYR A 62 11.74 22.85 -13.18
CA TYR A 62 11.15 23.08 -11.85
C TYR A 62 11.78 24.33 -11.23
N THR A 63 11.33 25.49 -11.67
CA THR A 63 11.61 26.80 -11.04
C THR A 63 10.31 27.34 -10.46
N THR A 64 10.14 27.18 -9.15
CA THR A 64 9.06 27.81 -8.39
C THR A 64 9.31 29.31 -8.29
N SER A 65 8.57 30.10 -9.05
CA SER A 65 8.61 31.56 -9.00
C SER A 65 7.89 32.09 -7.75
N SER A 66 8.62 32.24 -6.64
CA SER A 66 8.15 32.98 -5.47
C SER A 66 8.34 34.48 -5.68
N THR A 67 7.33 35.15 -6.26
CA THR A 67 7.31 36.62 -6.33
C THR A 67 6.82 37.20 -5.01
N ASN A 68 7.72 37.77 -4.22
CA ASN A 68 7.36 38.59 -3.06
C ASN A 68 6.67 39.87 -3.53
N SER A 69 5.39 40.04 -3.18
CA SER A 69 4.68 41.31 -3.27
C SER A 69 4.47 41.89 -1.87
N THR A 70 5.35 42.81 -1.46
CA THR A 70 5.14 43.63 -0.27
C THR A 70 4.01 44.63 -0.49
N SER A 71 2.91 44.49 0.25
CA SER A 71 1.87 45.52 0.38
C SER A 71 1.64 45.86 1.84
N SER A 72 2.12 47.04 2.24
CA SER A 72 1.91 47.64 3.56
C SER A 72 0.43 47.97 3.79
N ILE A 73 -0.16 47.47 4.87
CA ILE A 73 -1.42 48.01 5.42
C ILE A 73 -1.24 48.27 6.92
N SER A 74 -1.83 49.37 7.36
CA SER A 74 -1.64 50.07 8.63
C SER A 74 -2.19 49.34 9.85
N ASN A 75 -1.55 49.59 11.00
CA ASN A 75 -2.16 49.41 12.32
C ASN A 75 -3.55 50.06 12.38
N ASN A 76 -4.55 49.33 12.83
CA ASN A 76 -5.60 49.88 13.67
C ASN A 76 -6.03 48.81 14.68
N SER A 77 -5.95 49.18 15.94
CA SER A 77 -6.44 48.39 17.07
C SER A 77 -7.96 48.48 17.15
N ASP A 78 -8.65 47.35 17.28
CA ASP A 78 -9.88 47.31 18.07
C ASP A 78 -10.11 45.93 18.68
N ASN A 79 -10.47 45.92 19.97
CA ASN A 79 -10.73 44.72 20.74
C ASN A 79 -12.16 44.23 20.54
N SER A 80 -12.35 43.00 20.05
CA SER A 80 -13.58 42.26 20.32
C SER A 80 -13.30 40.77 20.48
N ILE A 81 -13.34 40.29 21.72
CA ILE A 81 -13.21 38.88 22.07
C ILE A 81 -14.47 38.14 21.59
N SER A 82 -14.34 37.32 20.55
CA SER A 82 -15.37 36.35 20.16
C SER A 82 -14.86 34.93 20.39
N SER A 83 -15.50 34.21 21.31
CA SER A 83 -15.12 32.85 21.69
C SER A 83 -15.45 31.84 20.60
N GLU A 84 -14.44 31.44 19.83
CA GLU A 84 -14.53 30.26 18.97
C GLU A 84 -14.69 29.00 19.83
N LYS A 85 -15.89 28.43 19.79
CA LYS A 85 -16.13 27.11 20.38
C LYS A 85 -15.48 26.05 19.50
N HIS A 86 -14.44 25.41 20.02
CA HIS A 86 -13.90 24.17 19.44
C HIS A 86 -15.04 23.17 19.18
N GLN A 87 -15.34 22.92 17.90
CA GLN A 87 -16.06 21.72 17.51
C GLN A 87 -15.07 20.56 17.54
N THR A 88 -15.16 19.73 18.57
CA THR A 88 -14.41 18.48 18.67
C THR A 88 -15.06 17.43 17.77
N SER A 89 -14.82 17.51 16.46
CA SER A 89 -15.09 16.40 15.56
C SER A 89 -14.16 15.24 15.92
N ASN A 90 -14.73 14.09 16.25
CA ASN A 90 -13.94 12.87 16.43
C ASN A 90 -13.27 12.54 15.09
N PRO A 91 -11.93 12.45 15.01
CA PRO A 91 -11.24 12.29 13.74
C PRO A 91 -11.70 11.01 13.04
N SER A 92 -11.93 11.08 11.74
CA SER A 92 -12.21 9.91 10.92
C SER A 92 -11.01 8.95 10.95
N LYS A 93 -11.27 7.64 10.87
CA LYS A 93 -10.23 6.61 10.63
C LYS A 93 -9.36 6.91 9.39
N PHE A 94 -9.90 7.74 8.50
CA PHE A 94 -9.44 8.09 7.16
C PHE A 94 -8.68 9.43 7.11
N MET A 95 -7.85 9.72 8.11
CA MET A 95 -7.22 11.03 8.33
C MET A 95 -6.49 11.62 7.10
N PHE A 96 -5.95 10.79 6.22
CA PHE A 96 -5.29 11.23 4.97
C PHE A 96 -5.86 10.56 3.70
N LEU A 97 -6.88 9.70 3.80
CA LEU A 97 -7.52 8.99 2.67
C LEU A 97 -9.04 8.86 2.85
N ASN A 98 -9.81 9.87 2.45
CA ASN A 98 -11.28 9.79 2.47
C ASN A 98 -11.80 8.93 1.29
N PRO A 99 -12.48 7.78 1.55
CA PRO A 99 -13.00 6.94 0.48
C PRO A 99 -14.22 7.57 -0.20
N HIS A 100 -14.23 7.59 -1.53
CA HIS A 100 -15.34 8.11 -2.33
C HIS A 100 -16.05 6.96 -3.07
N LEU A 101 -16.93 6.26 -2.37
CA LEU A 101 -17.70 5.14 -2.92
C LEU A 101 -18.81 5.63 -3.87
N ASN A 102 -19.06 4.89 -4.95
CA ASN A 102 -20.09 5.23 -5.94
C ASN A 102 -21.48 4.70 -5.51
N TYR A 103 -22.07 5.32 -4.50
CA TYR A 103 -23.39 4.93 -3.98
C TYR A 103 -24.52 4.96 -5.03
N LYS A 104 -24.40 5.77 -6.09
CA LYS A 104 -25.35 5.75 -7.22
C LYS A 104 -25.24 4.48 -8.05
N HIS A 105 -24.01 3.98 -8.27
CA HIS A 105 -23.77 2.68 -8.88
C HIS A 105 -24.31 1.55 -7.99
N PHE A 106 -24.11 1.63 -6.66
CA PHE A 106 -24.62 0.66 -5.69
C PHE A 106 -26.15 0.51 -5.72
N ILE A 107 -26.90 1.62 -5.81
CA ILE A 107 -28.36 1.56 -5.98
C ILE A 107 -28.74 0.96 -7.34
N SER A 108 -28.15 1.47 -8.43
CA SER A 108 -28.54 1.05 -9.79
C SER A 108 -28.16 -0.39 -10.14
N ASN A 109 -27.18 -0.98 -9.44
CA ASN A 109 -26.68 -2.33 -9.69
C ASN A 109 -26.86 -3.28 -8.49
N SER A 110 -27.71 -2.92 -7.52
CA SER A 110 -27.85 -3.64 -6.24
C SER A 110 -28.01 -5.15 -6.41
N SER A 111 -28.81 -5.62 -7.37
CA SER A 111 -29.01 -7.06 -7.62
C SER A 111 -27.72 -7.75 -8.09
N LYS A 112 -26.97 -7.14 -9.01
CA LYS A 112 -25.70 -7.67 -9.53
C LYS A 112 -24.63 -7.69 -8.44
N ILE A 113 -24.58 -6.65 -7.60
CA ILE A 113 -23.62 -6.57 -6.47
C ILE A 113 -23.98 -7.62 -5.40
N SER A 114 -25.26 -7.80 -5.08
CA SER A 114 -25.76 -8.84 -4.16
C SER A 114 -25.42 -10.26 -4.66
N GLU A 115 -25.46 -10.49 -5.98
CA GLU A 115 -24.99 -11.72 -6.61
C GLU A 115 -23.46 -11.86 -6.58
N ASN A 116 -22.70 -10.79 -6.89
CA ASN A 116 -21.23 -10.78 -6.82
C ASN A 116 -20.70 -11.08 -5.41
N ILE A 117 -21.33 -10.52 -4.37
CA ILE A 117 -21.01 -10.80 -2.95
C ILE A 117 -21.14 -12.30 -2.65
N LYS A 118 -22.23 -12.94 -3.10
CA LYS A 118 -22.48 -14.38 -2.93
C LYS A 118 -21.48 -15.21 -3.73
N ASN A 119 -21.25 -14.85 -4.99
CA ASN A 119 -20.30 -15.54 -5.88
C ASN A 119 -18.85 -15.39 -5.37
N ARG A 120 -18.52 -14.37 -4.57
CA ARG A 120 -17.22 -14.23 -3.87
C ARG A 120 -17.19 -14.82 -2.46
N ASN A 121 -18.27 -15.44 -1.98
CA ASN A 121 -18.38 -15.99 -0.62
C ASN A 121 -18.05 -14.98 0.50
N VAL A 122 -18.35 -13.69 0.28
CA VAL A 122 -18.16 -12.62 1.27
C VAL A 122 -19.35 -12.63 2.24
N LYS A 123 -19.09 -12.76 3.54
CA LYS A 123 -20.11 -13.03 4.58
C LYS A 123 -20.58 -11.80 5.34
N ASP A 124 -19.76 -10.76 5.34
CA ASP A 124 -19.88 -9.52 6.12
C ASP A 124 -20.38 -8.33 5.29
N ALA A 125 -20.58 -8.50 3.98
CA ALA A 125 -21.04 -7.47 3.05
C ALA A 125 -22.56 -7.51 2.80
N ASN A 126 -23.23 -6.37 2.86
CA ASN A 126 -24.67 -6.24 2.62
C ASN A 126 -25.00 -4.96 1.84
N ILE A 127 -25.31 -5.10 0.54
CA ILE A 127 -25.55 -3.97 -0.36
C ILE A 127 -26.91 -3.29 -0.09
N GLU A 128 -27.90 -4.06 0.35
CA GLU A 128 -29.22 -3.57 0.72
C GLU A 128 -29.17 -2.66 1.97
N LEU A 129 -28.32 -3.00 2.94
CA LEU A 129 -28.03 -2.16 4.11
C LEU A 129 -27.37 -0.84 3.68
N VAL A 130 -26.32 -0.89 2.86
CA VAL A 130 -25.64 0.31 2.33
C VAL A 130 -26.59 1.22 1.57
N ASN A 131 -27.48 0.65 0.74
CA ASN A 131 -28.50 1.41 0.01
C ASN A 131 -29.53 2.06 0.96
N SER A 132 -29.91 1.40 2.07
CA SER A 132 -30.80 1.98 3.09
C SER A 132 -30.13 3.12 3.87
N LEU A 133 -28.85 2.97 4.20
CA LEU A 133 -28.04 4.00 4.85
C LEU A 133 -27.87 5.23 3.95
N TYR A 134 -27.52 5.04 2.67
CA TYR A 134 -27.41 6.15 1.71
C TYR A 134 -28.75 6.87 1.46
N THR A 135 -29.86 6.13 1.43
CA THR A 135 -31.21 6.73 1.36
C THR A 135 -31.49 7.58 2.61
N THR A 136 -31.13 7.08 3.79
CA THR A 136 -31.26 7.81 5.06
C THR A 136 -30.37 9.05 5.10
N PHE A 137 -29.12 8.95 4.65
CA PHE A 137 -28.19 10.06 4.49
C PHE A 137 -28.74 11.17 3.57
N CYS A 138 -29.28 10.81 2.41
CA CYS A 138 -29.91 11.75 1.49
C CYS A 138 -31.14 12.45 2.11
N ASN A 139 -31.97 11.70 2.82
CA ASN A 139 -33.15 12.23 3.51
C ASN A 139 -32.77 13.19 4.65
N LEU A 140 -31.83 12.80 5.51
CA LEU A 140 -31.32 13.66 6.60
C LEU A 140 -30.67 14.93 6.05
N THR A 141 -29.83 14.83 5.02
CA THR A 141 -29.22 15.98 4.33
C THR A 141 -30.29 16.95 3.81
N THR A 142 -31.35 16.43 3.19
CA THR A 142 -32.47 17.23 2.67
C THR A 142 -33.25 17.90 3.80
N GLN A 143 -33.52 17.18 4.89
CA GLN A 143 -34.19 17.73 6.08
C GLN A 143 -33.36 18.83 6.75
N ILE A 144 -32.05 18.63 6.94
CA ILE A 144 -31.13 19.61 7.52
C ILE A 144 -31.11 20.88 6.67
N ASN A 145 -30.99 20.77 5.34
CA ASN A 145 -31.01 21.92 4.45
C ASN A 145 -32.36 22.67 4.47
N SER A 146 -33.48 21.94 4.50
CA SER A 146 -34.82 22.54 4.67
C SER A 146 -34.96 23.29 5.99
N LYS A 147 -34.53 22.70 7.12
CA LYS A 147 -34.54 23.36 8.44
C LYS A 147 -33.60 24.57 8.51
N ARG A 148 -32.40 24.48 7.92
CA ARG A 148 -31.46 25.60 7.80
C ARG A 148 -32.08 26.77 7.02
N ASN A 149 -32.75 26.49 5.90
CA ASN A 149 -33.47 27.51 5.11
C ASN A 149 -34.59 28.16 5.95
N LYS A 150 -35.45 27.36 6.56
CA LYS A 150 -36.55 27.85 7.41
C LYS A 150 -36.05 28.69 8.59
N ARG A 151 -34.97 28.27 9.26
CA ARG A 151 -34.31 29.04 10.34
C ARG A 151 -33.78 30.38 9.84
N ASN A 152 -33.19 30.41 8.64
CA ASN A 152 -32.69 31.64 8.02
C ASN A 152 -33.85 32.59 7.64
N GLU A 153 -35.00 32.07 7.22
CA GLU A 153 -36.24 32.84 6.99
C GLU A 153 -36.81 33.40 8.30
N THR A 154 -36.98 32.57 9.33
CA THR A 154 -37.37 33.02 10.68
C THR A 154 -36.45 34.12 11.20
N THR A 155 -35.14 34.01 10.97
CA THR A 155 -34.15 35.04 11.35
C THR A 155 -34.33 36.36 10.60
N LYS A 156 -34.80 36.33 9.34
CA LYS A 156 -35.19 37.55 8.60
C LYS A 156 -36.46 38.16 9.18
N LEU A 157 -37.48 37.35 9.48
CA LEU A 157 -38.73 37.81 10.07
C LEU A 157 -38.52 38.45 11.45
N ILE A 158 -37.65 37.90 12.30
CA ILE A 158 -37.27 38.50 13.61
C ILE A 158 -36.74 39.94 13.44
N LYS A 159 -36.00 40.23 12.37
CA LYS A 159 -35.44 41.55 12.08
C LYS A 159 -36.48 42.54 11.51
N GLN A 160 -37.56 42.04 10.91
CA GLN A 160 -38.60 42.85 10.27
C GLN A 160 -39.79 43.13 11.20
N THR A 161 -40.05 42.23 12.16
CA THR A 161 -41.16 42.31 13.10
C THR A 161 -40.93 43.38 14.17
N LYS A 162 -41.92 44.28 14.34
CA LYS A 162 -41.96 45.34 15.37
C LYS A 162 -42.89 45.03 16.55
N LEU A 163 -43.58 43.88 16.53
CA LEU A 163 -44.47 43.40 17.59
C LEU A 163 -43.71 42.40 18.48
N GLU A 164 -43.51 42.74 19.76
CA GLU A 164 -42.65 41.94 20.64
C GLU A 164 -43.17 40.51 20.86
N GLU A 165 -44.47 40.30 21.12
CA GLU A 165 -45.03 38.94 21.28
C GLU A 165 -44.79 38.03 20.05
N LEU A 166 -44.84 38.61 18.84
CA LEU A 166 -44.58 37.87 17.60
C LEU A 166 -43.08 37.62 17.43
N ARG A 167 -42.24 38.57 17.84
CA ARG A 167 -40.79 38.46 17.82
C ARG A 167 -40.29 37.39 18.79
N GLU A 168 -40.82 37.31 20.01
CA GLU A 168 -40.53 36.25 20.98
C GLU A 168 -40.87 34.86 20.43
N LYS A 169 -42.07 34.69 19.86
CA LYS A 169 -42.48 33.44 19.20
C LYS A 169 -41.55 33.03 18.07
N LEU A 170 -41.07 33.98 17.26
CA LEU A 170 -40.11 33.70 16.18
C LEU A 170 -38.71 33.35 16.72
N VAL A 171 -38.26 34.00 17.80
CA VAL A 171 -36.99 33.66 18.48
C VAL A 171 -37.04 32.23 19.00
N GLU A 172 -38.13 31.84 19.65
CA GLU A 172 -38.31 30.48 20.16
C GLU A 172 -38.38 29.44 19.03
N GLN A 173 -39.08 29.72 17.93
CA GLN A 173 -39.03 28.87 16.72
C GLN A 173 -37.61 28.72 16.17
N ALA A 174 -36.81 29.79 16.15
CA ALA A 174 -35.42 29.73 15.70
C ALA A 174 -34.53 28.92 16.66
N ARG A 175 -34.81 28.93 17.97
CA ARG A 175 -34.14 28.08 18.99
C ARG A 175 -34.46 26.61 18.75
N ILE A 176 -35.74 26.25 18.63
CA ILE A 176 -36.20 24.88 18.35
C ILE A 176 -35.57 24.36 17.04
N LEU A 177 -35.62 25.15 15.96
CA LEU A 177 -35.00 24.77 14.68
C LEU A 177 -33.48 24.55 14.81
N LYS A 178 -32.78 25.32 15.65
CA LYS A 178 -31.35 25.13 15.89
C LYS A 178 -31.07 23.80 16.61
N GLU A 179 -31.85 23.46 17.62
CA GLU A 179 -31.73 22.20 18.37
C GLU A 179 -32.07 20.99 17.50
N GLU A 180 -33.11 21.09 16.68
CA GLU A 180 -33.46 20.07 15.68
C GLU A 180 -32.37 19.88 14.60
N ILE A 181 -31.73 20.96 14.16
CA ILE A 181 -30.60 20.89 13.21
C ILE A 181 -29.42 20.18 13.87
N GLN A 182 -29.03 20.56 15.10
CA GLN A 182 -27.92 19.93 15.81
C GLN A 182 -28.15 18.43 16.05
N LYS A 183 -29.38 18.04 16.42
CA LYS A 183 -29.73 16.62 16.57
C LYS A 183 -29.64 15.87 15.24
N ALA A 184 -30.13 16.46 14.14
CA ALA A 184 -30.07 15.83 12.82
C ALA A 184 -28.64 15.76 12.27
N GLU A 185 -27.78 16.74 12.56
CA GLU A 185 -26.36 16.75 12.19
C GLU A 185 -25.58 15.62 12.89
N LEU A 186 -25.86 15.34 14.17
CA LEU A 186 -25.26 14.21 14.90
C LEU A 186 -25.70 12.84 14.35
N GLU A 187 -26.99 12.68 14.01
CA GLU A 187 -27.47 11.45 13.37
C GLU A 187 -26.90 11.30 11.95
N LEU A 188 -26.73 12.40 11.20
CA LEU A 188 -26.10 12.37 9.87
C LEU A 188 -24.65 11.90 9.96
N GLU A 189 -23.86 12.41 10.90
CA GLU A 189 -22.46 11.99 11.11
C GLU A 189 -22.36 10.49 11.45
N LYS A 190 -23.29 9.98 12.27
CA LYS A 190 -23.38 8.56 12.59
C LYS A 190 -23.71 7.71 11.35
N VAL A 191 -24.76 8.09 10.61
CA VAL A 191 -25.19 7.39 9.39
C VAL A 191 -24.10 7.43 8.33
N GLU A 192 -23.38 8.54 8.16
CA GLU A 192 -22.26 8.67 7.22
C GLU A 192 -21.10 7.72 7.58
N LYS A 193 -20.74 7.63 8.87
CA LYS A 193 -19.71 6.69 9.36
C LYS A 193 -20.09 5.24 9.09
N GLU A 194 -21.33 4.86 9.41
CA GLU A 194 -21.87 3.51 9.19
C GLU A 194 -21.96 3.18 7.68
N MET A 195 -22.42 4.13 6.86
CA MET A 195 -22.52 4.03 5.40
C MET A 195 -21.15 3.84 4.72
N ILE A 196 -20.09 4.48 5.24
CA ILE A 196 -18.71 4.27 4.76
C ILE A 196 -18.20 2.91 5.23
N GLN A 197 -18.40 2.55 6.50
CA GLN A 197 -17.94 1.28 7.07
C GLN A 197 -18.52 0.06 6.34
N GLU A 198 -19.84 0.00 6.17
CA GLU A 198 -20.49 -1.10 5.44
C GLU A 198 -20.22 -1.03 3.93
N GLY A 199 -20.09 0.19 3.38
CA GLY A 199 -19.73 0.38 1.97
C GLY A 199 -18.35 -0.16 1.61
N LEU A 200 -17.38 -0.13 2.53
CA LEU A 200 -16.03 -0.66 2.33
C LEU A 200 -15.95 -2.19 2.43
N LYS A 201 -16.99 -2.88 2.91
CA LYS A 201 -17.06 -4.35 2.92
C LYS A 201 -17.45 -4.91 1.55
N ILE A 202 -18.10 -4.10 0.72
CA ILE A 202 -18.49 -4.48 -0.65
C ILE A 202 -17.22 -4.76 -1.47
N PRO A 203 -17.02 -5.99 -1.98
CA PRO A 203 -15.85 -6.31 -2.80
C PRO A 203 -15.94 -5.63 -4.17
N ASN A 204 -14.82 -5.55 -4.89
CA ASN A 204 -14.83 -5.12 -6.28
C ASN A 204 -15.69 -6.07 -7.15
N ASP A 205 -16.12 -5.57 -8.32
CA ASP A 205 -16.77 -6.35 -9.36
C ASP A 205 -15.88 -7.55 -9.78
N THR A 206 -16.49 -8.54 -10.43
CA THR A 206 -15.77 -9.73 -10.92
C THR A 206 -15.76 -9.76 -12.44
N HIS A 207 -14.62 -10.09 -13.03
CA HIS A 207 -14.50 -10.30 -14.47
C HIS A 207 -15.36 -11.48 -14.93
N HIS A 208 -16.18 -11.26 -15.97
CA HIS A 208 -17.22 -12.18 -16.42
C HIS A 208 -16.73 -13.59 -16.84
N GLU A 209 -15.46 -13.74 -17.28
CA GLU A 209 -14.84 -15.05 -17.55
C GLU A 209 -14.38 -15.83 -16.30
N VAL A 210 -14.36 -15.22 -15.11
CA VAL A 210 -13.88 -15.91 -13.89
C VAL A 210 -14.90 -16.96 -13.43
N ILE A 211 -14.41 -18.17 -13.17
CA ILE A 211 -15.25 -19.28 -12.72
C ILE A 211 -15.66 -19.11 -11.25
N VAL A 212 -16.94 -19.36 -10.97
CA VAL A 212 -17.49 -19.25 -9.61
C VAL A 212 -17.17 -20.49 -8.79
N GLY A 213 -16.49 -20.33 -7.66
CA GLY A 213 -16.20 -21.41 -6.71
C GLY A 213 -14.86 -21.27 -5.98
N GLY A 214 -14.41 -22.35 -5.33
CA GLY A 214 -13.18 -22.41 -4.55
C GLY A 214 -11.93 -22.74 -5.38
N GLU A 215 -10.77 -22.67 -4.74
CA GLU A 215 -9.43 -22.94 -5.30
C GLU A 215 -9.36 -24.19 -6.19
N GLU A 216 -10.14 -25.23 -5.90
CA GLU A 216 -10.21 -26.47 -6.69
C GLU A 216 -10.65 -26.27 -8.16
N LEU A 217 -11.30 -25.14 -8.47
CA LEU A 217 -11.73 -24.77 -9.82
C LEU A 217 -10.74 -23.87 -10.57
N ALA A 218 -9.57 -23.57 -9.98
CA ALA A 218 -8.53 -22.75 -10.62
C ALA A 218 -8.12 -23.32 -12.00
N LYS A 219 -8.34 -22.53 -13.05
CA LYS A 219 -8.20 -22.99 -14.43
C LYS A 219 -6.74 -22.89 -14.87
N VAL A 220 -6.12 -24.03 -15.20
CA VAL A 220 -4.78 -24.04 -15.79
C VAL A 220 -4.82 -23.39 -17.18
N VAL A 221 -4.23 -22.20 -17.29
CA VAL A 221 -4.09 -21.45 -18.55
C VAL A 221 -2.93 -22.01 -19.38
N LYS A 222 -1.83 -22.35 -18.71
CA LYS A 222 -0.57 -22.77 -19.36
C LYS A 222 0.31 -23.58 -18.40
N ILE A 223 1.08 -24.53 -18.94
CA ILE A 223 2.15 -25.24 -18.23
C ILE A 223 3.42 -25.08 -19.07
N VAL A 224 4.57 -24.84 -18.42
CA VAL A 224 5.88 -24.71 -19.06
C VAL A 224 6.88 -25.61 -18.34
N GLY A 225 7.67 -26.36 -19.12
CA GLY A 225 8.60 -27.38 -18.61
C GLY A 225 7.91 -28.72 -18.30
N VAL A 226 8.65 -29.62 -17.67
CA VAL A 226 8.16 -30.93 -17.21
C VAL A 226 8.50 -31.07 -15.71
N PRO A 227 7.53 -31.39 -14.84
CA PRO A 227 7.79 -31.69 -13.44
C PRO A 227 8.86 -32.78 -13.27
N LEU A 228 9.87 -32.54 -12.43
CA LEU A 228 10.77 -33.61 -12.00
C LEU A 228 10.09 -34.43 -10.89
N ASP A 229 9.70 -35.66 -11.23
CA ASP A 229 9.22 -36.64 -10.26
C ASP A 229 10.39 -37.30 -9.51
N SER A 230 10.13 -37.66 -8.25
CA SER A 230 11.08 -38.28 -7.31
C SER A 230 11.63 -39.64 -7.75
N THR A 231 11.11 -40.22 -8.83
CA THR A 231 11.48 -41.54 -9.38
C THR A 231 12.51 -41.47 -10.52
N GLN A 232 12.79 -40.28 -11.08
CA GLN A 232 13.35 -40.19 -12.45
C GLN A 232 14.89 -40.15 -12.61
N LYS A 233 15.72 -40.17 -11.56
CA LYS A 233 17.19 -40.30 -11.74
C LYS A 233 17.88 -41.22 -10.72
N GLY A 234 18.22 -42.43 -11.18
CA GLY A 234 19.33 -43.23 -10.65
C GLY A 234 19.20 -43.73 -9.20
N GLY A 235 17.99 -43.76 -8.64
CA GLY A 235 17.74 -44.24 -7.27
C GLY A 235 18.02 -43.23 -6.15
N ASN A 236 18.41 -41.98 -6.47
CA ASN A 236 18.64 -40.94 -5.47
C ASN A 236 17.35 -40.19 -5.12
N ILE A 237 17.02 -40.14 -3.83
CA ILE A 237 15.87 -39.38 -3.31
C ILE A 237 16.12 -37.88 -3.55
N ILE A 238 15.16 -37.20 -4.17
CA ILE A 238 15.19 -35.73 -4.33
C ILE A 238 15.08 -35.09 -2.95
N LYS A 239 16.10 -34.32 -2.55
CA LYS A 239 16.16 -33.63 -1.25
C LYS A 239 15.22 -32.42 -1.22
N ASP A 240 14.63 -32.14 -0.06
CA ASP A 240 13.91 -30.88 0.16
C ASP A 240 14.87 -29.69 0.28
N HIS A 241 14.36 -28.48 0.08
CA HIS A 241 15.17 -27.25 0.09
C HIS A 241 15.83 -27.02 1.46
N MET A 242 15.22 -27.48 2.56
CA MET A 242 15.80 -27.38 3.90
C MET A 242 17.00 -28.30 4.10
N THR A 243 16.99 -29.48 3.50
CA THR A 243 18.11 -30.43 3.53
C THR A 243 19.27 -29.89 2.71
N ILE A 244 18.99 -29.39 1.50
CA ILE A 244 19.98 -28.72 0.64
C ILE A 244 20.57 -27.49 1.36
N ALA A 245 19.72 -26.64 1.95
CA ALA A 245 20.16 -25.44 2.65
C ALA A 245 21.03 -25.72 3.89
N ARG A 246 20.77 -26.82 4.60
CA ARG A 246 21.61 -27.25 5.73
C ARG A 246 22.95 -27.80 5.27
N GLU A 247 22.96 -28.64 4.24
CA GLU A 247 24.19 -29.24 3.69
C GLU A 247 25.14 -28.19 3.08
N LEU A 248 24.60 -27.09 2.57
CA LEU A 248 25.34 -26.01 1.92
C LEU A 248 25.47 -24.74 2.77
N ASP A 249 25.05 -24.77 4.04
CA ASP A 249 25.09 -23.64 4.99
C ASP A 249 24.46 -22.34 4.43
N LEU A 250 23.27 -22.46 3.84
CA LEU A 250 22.57 -21.37 3.13
C LEU A 250 21.51 -20.65 3.99
N ILE A 251 20.94 -21.36 4.98
CA ILE A 251 19.85 -20.86 5.84
C ILE A 251 20.16 -21.22 7.28
N ASP A 252 20.10 -20.23 8.18
CA ASP A 252 20.13 -20.43 9.62
C ASP A 252 18.77 -20.03 10.23
N LEU A 253 18.01 -21.05 10.62
CA LEU A 253 16.73 -20.92 11.32
C LEU A 253 16.88 -20.94 12.85
N GLU A 254 18.00 -21.45 13.38
CA GLU A 254 18.20 -21.59 14.82
C GLU A 254 18.51 -20.22 15.43
N SER A 255 19.46 -19.49 14.85
CA SER A 255 19.72 -18.09 15.22
C SER A 255 18.49 -17.21 15.03
N ALA A 256 17.71 -17.43 13.97
CA ALA A 256 16.48 -16.67 13.73
C ALA A 256 15.40 -16.96 14.80
N SER A 257 15.24 -18.24 15.17
CA SER A 257 14.33 -18.64 16.25
C SER A 257 14.74 -18.08 17.62
N ASN A 258 16.05 -17.95 17.87
CA ASN A 258 16.58 -17.40 19.12
C ASN A 258 16.46 -15.86 19.19
N VAL A 259 16.53 -15.16 18.06
CA VAL A 259 16.53 -13.68 18.00
C VAL A 259 15.15 -13.08 17.75
N THR A 260 14.28 -13.75 16.96
CA THR A 260 13.00 -13.18 16.52
C THR A 260 11.83 -14.17 16.64
N GLY A 261 12.08 -15.47 16.51
CA GLY A 261 11.09 -16.53 16.71
C GLY A 261 10.91 -17.42 15.48
N THR A 262 9.88 -18.28 15.52
CA THR A 262 9.58 -19.22 14.42
C THR A 262 9.23 -18.51 13.12
N SER A 263 9.47 -19.15 11.97
CA SER A 263 9.15 -18.62 10.63
C SER A 263 9.91 -17.34 10.24
N TRP A 264 11.02 -17.05 10.94
CA TRP A 264 12.07 -16.12 10.53
C TRP A 264 13.31 -16.91 10.08
N TYR A 265 14.21 -16.28 9.32
CA TYR A 265 15.42 -16.91 8.81
C TYR A 265 16.57 -15.90 8.62
N TYR A 266 17.81 -16.39 8.75
CA TYR A 266 18.98 -15.74 8.15
C TYR A 266 19.34 -16.49 6.86
N LEU A 267 19.64 -15.76 5.78
CA LEU A 267 20.40 -16.34 4.65
C LEU A 267 21.89 -16.16 4.89
N ARG A 268 22.67 -17.16 4.51
CA ARG A 268 24.12 -17.20 4.66
C ARG A 268 24.80 -17.64 3.36
N ASN A 269 26.08 -17.31 3.23
CA ASN A 269 26.95 -17.74 2.13
C ASN A 269 26.30 -17.53 0.74
N ALA A 270 26.24 -18.57 -0.09
CA ALA A 270 25.63 -18.52 -1.41
C ALA A 270 24.11 -18.25 -1.39
N GLY A 271 23.41 -18.52 -0.28
CA GLY A 271 21.98 -18.21 -0.13
C GLY A 271 21.73 -16.70 -0.08
N ALA A 272 22.55 -15.98 0.69
CA ALA A 272 22.48 -14.52 0.75
C ALA A 272 22.84 -13.86 -0.60
N LEU A 273 23.84 -14.42 -1.31
CA LEU A 273 24.19 -13.97 -2.65
C LEU A 273 23.09 -14.27 -3.68
N LEU A 274 22.39 -15.40 -3.54
CA LEU A 274 21.28 -15.78 -4.42
C LEU A 274 20.09 -14.82 -4.29
N GLU A 275 19.69 -14.44 -3.07
CA GLU A 275 18.62 -13.44 -2.89
C GLU A 275 18.98 -12.10 -3.55
N LEU A 276 20.19 -11.59 -3.32
CA LEU A 276 20.67 -10.36 -3.95
C LEU A 276 20.72 -10.47 -5.50
N ALA A 277 21.14 -11.62 -6.03
CA ALA A 277 21.18 -11.87 -7.46
C ALA A 277 19.78 -11.93 -8.09
N LEU A 278 18.82 -12.60 -7.45
CA LEU A 278 17.43 -12.70 -7.90
C LEU A 278 16.73 -11.33 -7.90
N ILE A 279 16.90 -10.54 -6.84
CA ILE A 279 16.37 -9.18 -6.74
C ILE A 279 16.89 -8.31 -7.90
N GLN A 280 18.21 -8.28 -8.09
CA GLN A 280 18.84 -7.50 -9.16
C GLN A 280 18.39 -7.98 -10.54
N TYR A 281 18.35 -9.30 -10.76
CA TYR A 281 17.90 -9.89 -12.03
C TYR A 281 16.46 -9.48 -12.37
N ALA A 282 15.52 -9.64 -11.43
CA ALA A 282 14.12 -9.28 -11.64
C ALA A 282 13.96 -7.78 -11.93
N ILE A 283 14.60 -6.91 -11.14
CA ILE A 283 14.57 -5.46 -11.37
C ILE A 283 15.12 -5.11 -12.75
N TYR A 284 16.28 -5.62 -13.16
CA TYR A 284 16.85 -5.32 -14.48
C TYR A 284 15.99 -5.85 -15.64
N LYS A 285 15.41 -7.04 -15.51
CA LYS A 285 14.50 -7.63 -16.49
C LYS A 285 13.28 -6.71 -16.70
N VAL A 286 12.69 -6.21 -15.62
CA VAL A 286 11.51 -5.33 -15.66
C VAL A 286 11.86 -3.90 -16.13
N ILE A 287 12.99 -3.32 -15.70
CA ILE A 287 13.50 -2.04 -16.24
C ILE A 287 13.68 -2.12 -17.77
N SER A 288 14.14 -3.26 -18.31
CA SER A 288 14.30 -3.43 -19.76
C SER A 288 13.00 -3.34 -20.57
N LYS A 289 11.85 -3.42 -19.89
CA LYS A 289 10.49 -3.26 -20.44
C LYS A 289 9.95 -1.83 -20.31
N GLY A 290 10.75 -0.88 -19.79
CA GLY A 290 10.39 0.54 -19.65
C GLY A 290 9.81 0.95 -18.30
N TYR A 291 9.86 0.07 -17.29
CA TYR A 291 9.38 0.35 -15.93
C TYR A 291 10.35 1.25 -15.16
N ILE A 292 9.81 2.15 -14.33
CA ILE A 292 10.58 3.04 -13.46
C ILE A 292 10.98 2.29 -12.18
N PRO A 293 12.27 2.13 -11.84
CA PRO A 293 12.70 1.45 -10.62
C PRO A 293 12.54 2.33 -9.38
N ILE A 294 12.02 1.74 -8.30
CA ILE A 294 11.73 2.40 -7.03
C ILE A 294 12.17 1.50 -5.88
N ILE A 295 12.81 2.08 -4.86
CA ILE A 295 12.99 1.42 -3.55
C ILE A 295 11.92 2.00 -2.62
N THR A 296 11.08 1.14 -2.04
CA THR A 296 9.92 1.57 -1.24
C THR A 296 10.25 1.66 0.25
N PRO A 297 9.58 2.55 1.01
CA PRO A 297 9.58 2.45 2.47
C PRO A 297 8.77 1.22 2.91
N ASP A 298 9.34 0.43 3.82
CA ASP A 298 8.67 -0.76 4.39
C ASP A 298 7.67 -0.42 5.52
N VAL A 299 7.65 0.84 5.99
CA VAL A 299 6.72 1.36 7.00
C VAL A 299 5.85 2.44 6.37
N VAL A 300 4.54 2.29 6.47
CA VAL A 300 3.53 3.23 5.96
C VAL A 300 2.52 3.59 7.06
N LYS A 301 1.75 4.65 6.87
CA LYS A 301 0.57 4.89 7.71
C LYS A 301 -0.47 3.81 7.44
N THR A 302 -1.12 3.31 8.48
CA THR A 302 -2.02 2.15 8.41
C THR A 302 -3.14 2.30 7.38
N GLU A 303 -3.66 3.52 7.20
CA GLU A 303 -4.70 3.85 6.20
C GLU A 303 -4.32 3.49 4.75
N TYR A 304 -3.04 3.52 4.38
CA TYR A 304 -2.60 3.11 3.03
C TYR A 304 -2.71 1.59 2.84
N SER A 305 -2.46 0.83 3.90
CA SER A 305 -2.66 -0.62 3.91
C SER A 305 -4.15 -0.95 3.80
N ASP A 306 -4.97 -0.32 4.64
CA ASP A 306 -6.44 -0.45 4.60
C ASP A 306 -7.01 -0.05 3.22
N GLY A 307 -6.54 1.07 2.65
CA GLY A 307 -6.97 1.56 1.33
C GLY A 307 -6.54 0.69 0.15
N CYS A 308 -5.54 -0.19 0.31
CA CYS A 308 -5.19 -1.21 -0.68
C CYS A 308 -5.93 -2.54 -0.44
N GLY A 309 -6.89 -2.59 0.50
CA GLY A 309 -7.67 -3.80 0.80
C GLY A 309 -7.02 -4.77 1.80
N PHE A 310 -5.94 -4.38 2.47
CA PHE A 310 -5.28 -5.17 3.52
C PHE A 310 -5.88 -4.94 4.92
N GLN A 311 -7.09 -4.37 5.00
CA GLN A 311 -7.84 -4.27 6.24
C GLN A 311 -8.36 -5.66 6.67
N PRO A 312 -8.21 -6.07 7.94
CA PRO A 312 -8.82 -7.31 8.44
C PRO A 312 -10.35 -7.25 8.35
N ARG A 313 -10.98 -8.34 7.90
CA ARG A 313 -12.44 -8.50 7.92
C ARG A 313 -12.96 -8.92 9.30
N ASP A 314 -14.26 -8.79 9.52
CA ASP A 314 -14.90 -9.07 10.80
C ASP A 314 -14.68 -10.53 11.23
N GLY A 315 -13.88 -10.74 12.28
CA GLY A 315 -13.51 -12.05 12.83
C GLY A 315 -12.17 -12.63 12.34
N GLU A 316 -11.50 -11.99 11.39
CA GLU A 316 -10.16 -12.41 10.92
C GLU A 316 -9.04 -11.77 11.75
N VAL A 317 -7.96 -12.53 11.98
CA VAL A 317 -6.77 -11.98 12.64
C VAL A 317 -5.96 -11.18 11.62
N SER A 318 -5.58 -9.95 11.99
CA SER A 318 -4.76 -9.09 11.13
C SER A 318 -3.47 -9.79 10.70
N GLN A 319 -3.20 -9.73 9.39
CA GLN A 319 -1.95 -10.19 8.80
C GLN A 319 -0.86 -9.10 8.82
N ASN A 320 -1.20 -7.87 9.26
CA ASN A 320 -0.29 -6.73 9.29
C ASN A 320 0.41 -6.61 10.65
N TYR A 321 1.70 -6.28 10.65
CA TYR A 321 2.41 -5.88 11.86
C TYR A 321 2.26 -4.37 12.08
N PHE A 322 1.88 -3.96 13.30
CA PHE A 322 1.74 -2.55 13.66
C PHE A 322 3.01 -2.01 14.33
N VAL A 323 3.38 -0.78 13.98
CA VAL A 323 4.52 -0.06 14.56
C VAL A 323 4.00 0.84 15.68
N ILE A 324 4.27 0.45 16.93
CA ILE A 324 3.92 1.26 18.10
C ILE A 324 4.93 2.41 18.20
N THR A 325 4.49 3.63 17.89
CA THR A 325 5.26 4.84 18.15
C THR A 325 4.87 5.40 19.52
N SER A 326 5.84 5.59 20.43
CA SER A 326 5.60 6.43 21.61
C SER A 326 5.30 7.88 21.17
N PRO A 327 4.53 8.68 21.93
CA PRO A 327 4.26 10.10 21.65
C PRO A 327 5.49 11.02 21.81
N ILE A 328 6.56 10.77 21.06
CA ILE A 328 7.77 11.60 21.01
C ILE A 328 7.47 12.79 20.10
N GLY A 329 6.72 13.78 20.61
CA GLY A 329 6.52 15.03 19.87
C GLY A 329 5.24 15.82 20.10
N SER A 330 4.28 15.36 20.92
CA SER A 330 3.09 16.18 21.28
C SER A 330 3.42 17.30 22.29
N VAL A 331 4.48 18.07 22.02
CA VAL A 331 4.83 19.30 22.72
C VAL A 331 4.45 20.47 21.81
N GLY A 332 3.26 21.04 22.02
CA GLY A 332 2.90 22.37 21.50
C GLY A 332 1.76 22.45 20.47
N THR A 333 1.24 21.34 19.94
CA THR A 333 0.04 21.36 19.07
C THR A 333 -1.06 20.49 19.66
N GLY A 334 -2.20 21.09 20.01
CA GLY A 334 -3.30 20.47 20.77
C GLY A 334 -4.10 19.36 20.07
N ASN A 335 -3.56 18.73 19.03
CA ASN A 335 -4.15 17.59 18.34
C ASN A 335 -3.50 16.30 18.85
N ASN A 336 -4.06 15.73 19.93
CA ASN A 336 -3.73 14.37 20.37
C ASN A 336 -4.33 13.34 19.39
N GLN A 337 -3.72 13.21 18.21
CA GLN A 337 -4.10 12.25 17.17
C GLN A 337 -2.98 11.24 17.00
N GLU A 338 -3.23 10.00 17.43
CA GLU A 338 -2.27 8.90 17.28
C GLU A 338 -2.17 8.48 15.81
N ILE A 339 -1.07 8.83 15.15
CA ILE A 339 -0.79 8.36 13.80
C ILE A 339 -0.37 6.88 13.88
N SER A 340 -1.25 5.99 13.42
CA SER A 340 -0.96 4.56 13.32
C SER A 340 -0.06 4.26 12.12
N PHE A 341 0.99 3.48 12.35
CA PHE A 341 1.91 2.99 11.32
C PHE A 341 1.90 1.45 11.28
N THR A 342 2.18 0.88 10.11
CA THR A 342 2.24 -0.56 9.88
C THR A 342 3.40 -0.93 8.96
N LEU A 343 3.95 -2.13 9.13
CA LEU A 343 4.89 -2.73 8.20
C LEU A 343 4.13 -3.31 7.01
N THR A 344 4.63 -3.08 5.80
CA THR A 344 3.94 -3.43 4.56
C THR A 344 4.01 -4.91 4.25
N GLY A 345 2.88 -5.56 3.95
CA GLY A 345 2.83 -6.95 3.46
C GLY A 345 3.23 -7.14 1.99
N THR A 346 3.54 -6.05 1.29
CA THR A 346 3.92 -5.97 -0.13
C THR A 346 4.39 -4.54 -0.47
N ALA A 347 5.26 -4.39 -1.47
CA ALA A 347 5.66 -3.08 -1.99
C ALA A 347 4.55 -2.36 -2.80
N GLU A 348 3.46 -3.06 -3.14
CA GLU A 348 2.23 -2.49 -3.73
C GLU A 348 1.71 -1.29 -2.93
N ILE A 349 1.58 -1.43 -1.61
CA ILE A 349 1.00 -0.42 -0.71
C ILE A 349 1.74 0.93 -0.81
N PRO A 350 3.08 1.00 -0.62
CA PRO A 350 3.81 2.25 -0.79
C PRO A 350 3.84 2.75 -2.25
N LEU A 351 3.81 1.87 -3.26
CA LEU A 351 3.74 2.27 -4.67
C LEU A 351 2.40 2.95 -5.01
N ALA A 352 1.27 2.40 -4.55
CA ALA A 352 -0.04 3.02 -4.64
C ALA A 352 -0.06 4.38 -3.91
N GLY A 353 0.55 4.43 -2.72
CA GLY A 353 0.71 5.65 -1.92
C GLY A 353 1.42 6.80 -2.65
N ILE A 354 2.26 6.54 -3.65
CA ILE A 354 2.92 7.60 -4.46
C ILE A 354 1.89 8.48 -5.17
N TYR A 355 0.75 7.93 -5.58
CA TYR A 355 -0.26 8.64 -6.38
C TYR A 355 -1.55 8.99 -5.61
N SER A 356 -1.59 8.70 -4.30
CA SER A 356 -2.69 9.09 -3.43
C SER A 356 -2.98 10.60 -3.50
N ASN A 357 -4.26 10.95 -3.50
CA ASN A 357 -4.77 12.33 -3.56
C ASN A 357 -4.21 13.19 -4.72
N LYS A 358 -3.75 12.58 -5.83
CA LYS A 358 -3.24 13.29 -7.02
C LYS A 358 -4.13 13.06 -8.24
N VAL A 359 -4.40 14.13 -8.97
CA VAL A 359 -5.00 14.06 -10.31
C VAL A 359 -3.89 13.80 -11.33
N ILE A 360 -3.99 12.69 -12.07
CA ILE A 360 -3.04 12.32 -13.12
C ILE A 360 -3.65 12.68 -14.49
N PRO A 361 -2.98 13.52 -15.31
CA PRO A 361 -3.42 13.72 -16.70
C PRO A 361 -3.31 12.43 -17.50
N SER A 362 -4.33 12.09 -18.30
CA SER A 362 -4.36 10.85 -19.10
C SER A 362 -3.15 10.69 -20.03
N SER A 363 -2.56 11.80 -20.49
CA SER A 363 -1.33 11.83 -21.30
C SER A 363 -0.05 11.38 -20.57
N LYS A 364 -0.13 11.09 -19.27
CA LYS A 364 0.95 10.46 -18.47
C LYS A 364 0.70 8.97 -18.22
N LEU A 365 -0.47 8.45 -18.59
CA LEU A 365 -0.79 7.03 -18.48
C LEU A 365 -0.32 6.29 -19.75
N PRO A 366 -0.04 4.98 -19.66
CA PRO A 366 0.09 4.22 -18.42
C PRO A 366 1.46 4.44 -17.72
N ILE A 367 1.43 4.60 -16.39
CA ILE A 367 2.62 4.70 -15.53
C ILE A 367 3.03 3.29 -15.10
N ARG A 368 4.27 2.88 -15.40
CA ARG A 368 4.83 1.56 -15.06
C ARG A 368 5.95 1.70 -14.02
N MET A 369 5.85 1.00 -12.89
CA MET A 369 6.83 1.05 -11.80
C MET A 369 7.25 -0.35 -11.36
N VAL A 370 8.54 -0.52 -11.06
CA VAL A 370 9.08 -1.72 -10.42
C VAL A 370 9.64 -1.36 -9.04
N GLY A 371 8.95 -1.79 -7.99
CA GLY A 371 9.33 -1.53 -6.61
C GLY A 371 10.15 -2.66 -6.01
N PHE A 372 11.02 -2.33 -5.07
CA PHE A 372 11.66 -3.28 -4.17
C PHE A 372 11.43 -2.87 -2.71
N GLY A 373 10.98 -3.83 -1.90
CA GLY A 373 10.78 -3.68 -0.45
C GLY A 373 10.76 -5.02 0.27
N ARG A 374 10.75 -4.98 1.61
CA ARG A 374 10.56 -6.16 2.46
C ARG A 374 9.08 -6.29 2.81
N ALA A 375 8.50 -7.43 2.47
CA ALA A 375 7.15 -7.79 2.85
C ALA A 375 7.16 -8.39 4.26
N PHE A 376 6.23 -7.94 5.11
CA PHE A 376 6.04 -8.44 6.47
C PHE A 376 4.61 -8.96 6.63
N ARG A 377 4.45 -10.23 7.04
CA ARG A 377 3.14 -10.88 7.20
C ARG A 377 3.08 -11.64 8.52
N ALA A 378 2.07 -11.37 9.33
CA ALA A 378 1.90 -12.05 10.61
C ALA A 378 1.54 -13.54 10.44
N GLU A 379 1.06 -13.95 9.27
CA GLU A 379 0.69 -15.33 8.90
C GLU A 379 -0.24 -15.99 9.96
N ALA A 380 -1.05 -15.16 10.60
CA ALA A 380 -1.84 -15.49 11.77
C ALA A 380 -2.96 -16.46 11.39
N GLY A 381 -3.05 -17.57 12.11
CA GLY A 381 -3.96 -18.69 11.79
C GLY A 381 -3.32 -19.79 10.95
N SER A 382 -2.19 -19.54 10.26
CA SER A 382 -1.49 -20.58 9.52
C SER A 382 -0.74 -21.53 10.46
N ARG A 383 -1.21 -22.78 10.56
CA ARG A 383 -0.56 -23.87 11.30
C ARG A 383 -0.60 -25.14 10.45
N GLY A 384 0.56 -25.66 10.06
CA GLY A 384 0.63 -26.85 9.21
C GLY A 384 2.02 -27.10 8.63
N GLN A 385 2.12 -27.98 7.64
CA GLN A 385 3.39 -28.35 7.00
C GLN A 385 4.03 -27.20 6.21
N ASP A 386 3.24 -26.19 5.82
CA ASP A 386 3.66 -25.08 4.98
C ASP A 386 4.52 -24.03 5.70
N THR A 387 4.60 -24.05 7.03
CA THR A 387 5.55 -23.24 7.81
C THR A 387 6.96 -23.87 7.89
N LYS A 388 7.18 -25.03 7.25
CA LYS A 388 8.50 -25.68 7.21
C LYS A 388 9.42 -24.99 6.20
N GLY A 389 10.29 -24.10 6.69
CA GLY A 389 11.35 -23.48 5.89
C GLY A 389 10.95 -22.13 5.33
N LEU A 390 11.10 -21.91 4.02
CA LEU A 390 10.90 -20.60 3.38
C LEU A 390 9.56 -20.45 2.64
N TYR A 391 8.68 -21.46 2.68
CA TYR A 391 7.41 -21.42 1.91
C TYR A 391 6.39 -20.45 2.50
N ARG A 392 6.34 -20.32 3.84
CA ARG A 392 5.53 -19.32 4.55
C ARG A 392 6.34 -18.77 5.72
N VAL A 393 6.68 -17.48 5.65
CA VAL A 393 7.63 -16.79 6.53
C VAL A 393 7.13 -15.39 6.87
N HIS A 394 7.52 -14.87 8.03
CA HIS A 394 7.02 -13.58 8.51
C HIS A 394 7.63 -12.36 7.82
N GLN A 395 8.79 -12.54 7.18
CA GLN A 395 9.46 -11.50 6.41
C GLN A 395 10.14 -12.12 5.19
N PHE A 396 9.99 -11.49 4.02
CA PHE A 396 10.69 -11.86 2.79
C PHE A 396 10.90 -10.63 1.90
N SER A 397 11.85 -10.69 0.95
CA SER A 397 12.06 -9.61 0.00
C SER A 397 11.20 -9.82 -1.24
N LYS A 398 10.55 -8.77 -1.78
CA LYS A 398 9.75 -8.86 -3.02
C LYS A 398 10.12 -7.74 -4.00
N VAL A 399 10.20 -8.10 -5.28
CA VAL A 399 10.22 -7.16 -6.41
C VAL A 399 8.82 -7.13 -6.99
N GLU A 400 8.21 -5.94 -7.03
CA GLU A 400 6.81 -5.74 -7.38
C GLU A 400 6.66 -4.94 -8.67
N MET A 401 5.78 -5.37 -9.57
CA MET A 401 5.32 -4.53 -10.68
C MET A 401 4.01 -3.85 -10.29
N PHE A 402 3.96 -2.52 -10.42
CA PHE A 402 2.76 -1.73 -10.16
C PHE A 402 2.53 -0.77 -11.33
N CYS A 403 1.30 -0.77 -11.87
CA CYS A 403 0.95 0.04 -13.03
C CYS A 403 -0.31 0.85 -12.76
N LEU A 404 -0.33 2.11 -13.21
CA LEU A 404 -1.55 2.93 -13.27
C LEU A 404 -1.90 3.17 -14.73
N THR A 405 -3.12 2.80 -15.12
CA THR A 405 -3.62 2.80 -16.51
C THR A 405 -4.89 3.65 -16.61
N SER A 406 -5.39 3.87 -17.82
CA SER A 406 -6.82 4.11 -17.97
C SER A 406 -7.61 2.81 -17.72
N PRO A 407 -8.94 2.87 -17.50
CA PRO A 407 -9.77 1.66 -17.40
C PRO A 407 -9.69 0.77 -18.65
N GLU A 408 -9.61 1.37 -19.84
CA GLU A 408 -9.62 0.68 -21.13
C GLU A 408 -8.31 -0.09 -21.40
N GLU A 409 -7.17 0.41 -20.91
CA GLU A 409 -5.84 -0.21 -21.07
C GLU A 409 -5.54 -1.28 -20.02
N SER A 410 -6.35 -1.36 -18.96
CA SER A 410 -6.05 -2.13 -17.75
C SER A 410 -5.90 -3.64 -18.00
N GLU A 411 -6.73 -4.22 -18.88
CA GLU A 411 -6.62 -5.63 -19.29
C GLU A 411 -5.37 -5.93 -20.12
N GLU A 412 -4.94 -5.01 -20.98
CA GLU A 412 -3.71 -5.17 -21.77
C GLU A 412 -2.49 -5.11 -20.86
N MET A 413 -2.51 -4.20 -19.88
CA MET A 413 -1.47 -4.12 -18.84
C MET A 413 -1.38 -5.39 -17.98
N LEU A 414 -2.53 -6.01 -17.64
CA LEU A 414 -2.53 -7.30 -16.94
C LEU A 414 -1.81 -8.38 -17.77
N LYS A 415 -2.07 -8.43 -19.08
CA LYS A 415 -1.42 -9.35 -20.02
C LYS A 415 0.09 -9.03 -20.16
N GLU A 416 0.49 -7.76 -20.17
CA GLU A 416 1.88 -7.32 -20.15
C GLU A 416 2.62 -7.85 -18.90
N ILE A 417 2.05 -7.66 -17.71
CA ILE A 417 2.62 -8.10 -16.43
C ILE A 417 2.78 -9.63 -16.38
N VAL A 418 1.74 -10.40 -16.74
CA VAL A 418 1.78 -11.87 -16.81
C VAL A 418 2.88 -12.35 -17.76
N ASN A 419 3.02 -11.73 -18.93
CA ASN A 419 4.08 -12.09 -19.90
C ASN A 419 5.49 -11.81 -19.35
N ILE A 420 5.70 -10.68 -18.65
CA ILE A 420 6.99 -10.34 -18.05
C ILE A 420 7.37 -11.35 -16.96
N GLN A 421 6.42 -11.79 -16.14
CA GLN A 421 6.66 -12.81 -15.12
C GLN A 421 6.88 -14.20 -15.73
N GLU A 422 6.16 -14.57 -16.79
CA GLU A 422 6.43 -15.79 -17.54
C GLU A 422 7.89 -15.80 -18.03
N GLU A 423 8.35 -14.69 -18.62
CA GLU A 423 9.76 -14.56 -19.02
C GLU A 423 10.72 -14.71 -17.84
N ILE A 424 10.46 -14.07 -16.69
CA ILE A 424 11.31 -14.18 -15.48
C ILE A 424 11.45 -15.63 -15.03
N VAL A 425 10.34 -16.35 -14.87
CA VAL A 425 10.33 -17.73 -14.34
C VAL A 425 10.93 -18.71 -15.36
N LYS A 426 10.68 -18.49 -16.66
CA LYS A 426 11.24 -19.27 -17.76
C LYS A 426 12.75 -19.10 -17.92
N ASP A 427 13.26 -17.88 -17.80
CA ASP A 427 14.70 -17.58 -17.89
C ASP A 427 15.48 -18.18 -16.70
N LEU A 428 14.82 -18.37 -15.55
CA LEU A 428 15.35 -19.12 -14.39
C LEU A 428 15.33 -20.65 -14.59
N GLY A 429 14.79 -21.16 -15.71
CA GLY A 429 14.74 -22.58 -16.04
C GLY A 429 13.76 -23.40 -15.18
N LEU A 430 12.80 -22.75 -14.52
CA LEU A 430 11.83 -23.41 -13.66
C LEU A 430 10.71 -24.07 -14.48
N CYS A 431 10.16 -25.16 -13.97
CA CYS A 431 8.88 -25.70 -14.43
C CYS A 431 7.76 -25.01 -13.65
N PHE A 432 6.76 -24.47 -14.33
CA PHE A 432 5.68 -23.69 -13.72
C PHE A 432 4.35 -23.83 -14.47
N ARG A 433 3.26 -23.45 -13.81
CA ARG A 433 1.93 -23.30 -14.40
C ARG A 433 1.33 -21.93 -14.09
N ILE A 434 0.46 -21.45 -14.99
CA ILE A 434 -0.32 -20.23 -14.84
C ILE A 434 -1.79 -20.64 -14.61
N LEU A 435 -2.41 -20.09 -13.57
CA LEU A 435 -3.79 -20.36 -13.16
C LEU A 435 -4.64 -19.08 -13.29
N ASP A 436 -5.84 -19.18 -13.86
CA ASP A 436 -6.89 -18.15 -13.79
C ASP A 436 -7.74 -18.47 -12.55
N MET A 437 -7.72 -17.58 -11.56
CA MET A 437 -8.18 -17.91 -10.21
C MET A 437 -9.69 -17.74 -10.05
N PRO A 438 -10.35 -18.64 -9.32
CA PRO A 438 -11.80 -18.66 -9.16
C PRO A 438 -12.26 -17.58 -8.17
N THR A 439 -13.55 -17.29 -8.15
CA THR A 439 -14.11 -16.12 -7.44
C THR A 439 -13.82 -16.05 -5.95
N TYR A 440 -13.67 -17.17 -5.24
CA TYR A 440 -13.36 -17.14 -3.80
C TYR A 440 -11.90 -16.73 -3.52
N GLU A 441 -11.00 -16.88 -4.50
CA GLU A 441 -9.56 -16.61 -4.38
C GLU A 441 -9.13 -15.22 -4.90
N LEU A 442 -10.09 -14.39 -5.33
CA LEU A 442 -9.83 -13.02 -5.81
C LEU A 442 -9.56 -12.00 -4.67
N GLY A 443 -9.92 -12.33 -3.43
CA GLY A 443 -9.89 -11.38 -2.32
C GLY A 443 -10.89 -10.23 -2.46
N ALA A 444 -10.61 -9.11 -1.79
CA ALA A 444 -11.52 -7.95 -1.77
C ALA A 444 -11.43 -7.09 -3.04
N SER A 445 -10.22 -6.86 -3.54
CA SER A 445 -9.90 -5.74 -4.43
C SER A 445 -9.68 -6.12 -5.89
N ALA A 446 -9.22 -7.34 -6.18
CA ALA A 446 -8.99 -7.78 -7.55
C ALA A 446 -10.31 -7.94 -8.32
N TYR A 447 -10.34 -7.52 -9.59
CA TYR A 447 -11.40 -7.78 -10.56
C TYR A 447 -11.16 -9.11 -11.31
N ARG A 448 -9.89 -9.44 -11.57
CA ARG A 448 -9.39 -10.74 -12.04
C ARG A 448 -8.03 -11.01 -11.39
N LYS A 449 -7.69 -12.28 -11.16
CA LYS A 449 -6.42 -12.71 -10.57
C LYS A 449 -5.85 -13.88 -11.37
N TYR A 450 -4.57 -13.83 -11.67
CA TYR A 450 -3.80 -14.97 -12.16
C TYR A 450 -2.74 -15.32 -11.13
N ASP A 451 -2.54 -16.60 -10.85
CA ASP A 451 -1.44 -17.06 -10.02
C ASP A 451 -0.44 -17.88 -10.85
N MET A 452 0.83 -17.77 -10.50
CA MET A 452 1.92 -18.53 -11.10
C MET A 452 2.56 -19.41 -10.04
N GLU A 453 2.50 -20.72 -10.27
CA GLU A 453 3.04 -21.72 -9.37
C GLU A 453 4.23 -22.44 -10.00
N ALA A 454 5.33 -22.56 -9.26
CA ALA A 454 6.48 -23.36 -9.66
C ALA A 454 6.33 -24.80 -9.14
N TRP A 455 6.78 -25.78 -9.93
CA TRP A 455 6.97 -27.14 -9.43
C TRP A 455 8.13 -27.17 -8.44
N MET A 456 7.92 -27.72 -7.25
CA MET A 456 8.93 -27.82 -6.21
C MET A 456 9.31 -29.30 -5.98
N PRO A 457 10.33 -29.86 -6.65
CA PRO A 457 10.59 -31.30 -6.67
C PRO A 457 10.71 -31.96 -5.30
N GLY A 458 11.41 -31.32 -4.35
CA GLY A 458 11.56 -31.82 -2.98
C GLY A 458 10.33 -31.66 -2.09
N ARG A 459 9.33 -30.87 -2.51
CA ARG A 459 7.99 -30.76 -1.90
C ARG A 459 6.98 -31.70 -2.57
N GLY A 460 7.26 -32.15 -3.80
CA GLY A 460 6.40 -33.05 -4.58
C GLY A 460 5.07 -32.43 -5.00
N LYS A 461 4.99 -31.09 -5.03
CA LYS A 461 3.78 -30.32 -5.37
C LYS A 461 4.15 -29.03 -6.10
N TRP A 462 3.16 -28.45 -6.76
CA TRP A 462 3.17 -27.04 -7.14
C TRP A 462 3.17 -26.16 -5.88
N GLY A 463 3.65 -24.94 -6.02
CA GLY A 463 3.53 -23.91 -4.98
C GLY A 463 3.58 -22.52 -5.60
N GLU A 464 2.72 -21.64 -5.12
CA GLU A 464 2.64 -20.23 -5.54
C GLU A 464 4.00 -19.54 -5.37
N VAL A 465 4.43 -18.83 -6.41
CA VAL A 465 5.64 -18.01 -6.40
C VAL A 465 5.37 -16.56 -6.84
N ILE A 466 4.27 -16.33 -7.56
CA ILE A 466 3.87 -15.05 -8.13
C ILE A 466 2.35 -14.94 -8.11
N ILE A 467 1.83 -13.81 -7.62
CA ILE A 467 0.44 -13.38 -7.76
C ILE A 467 0.39 -12.25 -8.79
N ILE A 468 -0.67 -12.23 -9.61
CA ILE A 468 -1.03 -11.11 -10.47
C ILE A 468 -2.49 -10.77 -10.25
N LEU A 469 -2.80 -9.49 -10.09
CA LEU A 469 -4.18 -9.01 -10.05
C LEU A 469 -4.35 -7.71 -10.83
N ILE A 470 -5.58 -7.44 -11.22
CA ILE A 470 -6.05 -6.17 -11.78
C ILE A 470 -7.10 -5.59 -10.83
N LEU A 471 -6.99 -4.31 -10.49
CA LEU A 471 -7.79 -3.66 -9.45
C LEU A 471 -9.00 -2.85 -9.95
N LEU A 472 -9.24 -2.87 -11.28
CA LEU A 472 -10.19 -2.07 -12.08
C LEU A 472 -11.18 -1.18 -11.30
#